data_AF-A0A374VXD7-F1
#
_entry.id   AF-A0A374VXD7-F1
#
_cell.length_a   1.000
_cell.length_b   1.000
_cell.length_c   1.000
_cell.angle_alpha   90.00
_cell.angle_beta   90.00
_cell.angle_gamma   90.00
#
_symmetry.space_group_name_H-M   'P 1'
#
loop_
_entity.id
_entity.type
_entity.pdbx_description
1 polymer ?
#
loop_
_entity_poly.entity_id
_entity_poly.type
_entity_poly.pdbx_seq_one_letter_code
_entity_poly.pdbx_strand_id
1 'polypeptide(L)' 'MYGMQEAEPFQPTTPFPEQTPPGMAYVPYQQWEEPYDADTAFPVGTIFPALDYPYRGGGSCA' A
#
# COMPACT_ATOMS: atom_id res chain seq x y z
N MET A 1 -32.00 14.94 8.36
CA MET A 1 -30.71 15.64 8.32
C MET A 1 -29.65 14.65 8.77
N TYR A 2 -29.02 13.92 7.85
CA TYR A 2 -28.00 12.94 8.22
C TYR A 2 -26.81 13.69 8.79
N GLY A 3 -26.48 13.44 10.05
CA GLY A 3 -25.27 13.97 10.69
C GLY A 3 -24.07 13.42 9.94
N MET A 4 -23.18 14.31 9.52
CA MET A 4 -21.85 13.93 9.05
C MET A 4 -21.16 13.26 10.24
N GLN A 5 -20.99 11.94 10.19
CA GLN A 5 -20.12 11.25 11.13
C GLN A 5 -18.73 11.82 10.90
N GLU A 6 -18.19 12.48 11.93
CA GLU A 6 -16.81 12.95 11.93
C GLU A 6 -15.93 11.76 11.61
N ALA A 7 -15.12 11.88 10.55
CA ALA A 7 -14.18 10.83 10.20
C ALA A 7 -13.17 10.71 11.34
N GLU A 8 -13.06 9.52 11.91
CA GLU A 8 -12.01 9.20 12.88
C GLU A 8 -10.64 9.62 12.30
N PRO A 9 -9.77 10.26 13.10
CA PRO A 9 -8.46 10.67 12.62
C PRO A 9 -7.67 9.44 12.18
N PHE A 10 -7.07 9.51 10.99
CA PHE A 10 -6.22 8.44 10.48
C PHE A 10 -5.08 8.17 11.48
N GLN A 11 -5.03 6.95 12.01
CA GLN A 11 -3.90 6.49 12.81
C GLN A 11 -2.94 5.72 11.89
N PRO A 12 -1.65 6.08 11.84
CA PRO A 12 -0.68 5.32 11.07
C PRO A 12 -0.56 3.90 11.63
N THR A 13 -1.05 2.91 10.89
CA THR A 13 -0.90 1.50 11.26
C THR A 13 0.52 1.06 10.93
N THR A 14 1.26 0.51 11.91
CA THR A 14 2.60 -0.02 11.65
C THR A 14 2.56 -1.16 10.63
N PRO A 15 3.60 -1.34 9.80
CA PRO A 15 3.64 -2.45 8.84
C PRO A 15 3.48 -3.82 9.48
N PHE A 16 3.93 -3.97 10.73
CA PHE A 16 3.83 -5.19 11.50
C PHE A 16 2.77 -5.09 12.60
N PRO A 17 2.13 -6.21 12.97
CA PRO A 17 1.36 -6.30 14.20
C PRO A 17 2.24 -6.00 15.44
N GLU A 18 1.61 -5.62 16.55
CA GLU A 18 2.33 -5.36 17.82
C GLU A 18 3.14 -6.58 18.30
N GLN A 19 2.69 -7.79 17.95
CA GLN A 19 3.35 -9.05 18.27
C GLN A 19 3.85 -9.72 17.00
N THR A 20 5.17 -9.87 16.89
CA THR A 20 5.83 -10.55 15.76
C THR A 20 6.65 -11.76 16.22
N PRO A 21 6.01 -12.90 16.55
CA PRO A 21 6.73 -14.13 16.84
C PRO A 21 7.72 -14.53 15.72
N PRO A 22 8.90 -15.07 16.07
CA PRO A 22 9.86 -15.56 15.08
C PRO A 22 9.26 -16.64 14.17
N GLY A 23 9.61 -16.59 12.88
CA GLY A 23 9.20 -17.59 11.88
C GLY A 23 7.83 -17.33 11.23
N MET A 24 7.09 -16.31 11.66
CA MET A 24 5.85 -15.89 10.99
C MET A 24 6.15 -14.93 9.83
N ALA A 25 5.48 -15.15 8.70
CA ALA A 25 5.46 -14.21 7.59
C ALA A 25 4.22 -13.31 7.68
N TYR A 26 4.39 -12.02 7.42
CA TYR A 26 3.33 -11.02 7.49
C TYR A 26 3.18 -10.30 6.16
N VAL A 27 1.93 -9.99 5.82
CA VAL A 27 1.64 -9.00 4.77
C VAL A 27 1.67 -7.64 5.46
N PRO A 28 2.57 -6.74 5.08
CA PRO A 28 2.64 -5.44 5.74
C PRO A 28 1.40 -4.61 5.44
N TYR A 29 0.92 -3.87 6.44
CA TYR A 29 -0.09 -2.83 6.17
C TYR A 29 0.48 -1.80 5.20
N GLN A 30 -0.28 -1.52 4.14
CA GLN A 30 0.05 -0.47 3.19
C GLN A 30 0.02 0.88 3.92
N GLN A 31 1.16 1.57 3.92
CA GLN A 31 1.27 2.90 4.52
C GLN A 31 0.62 3.92 3.58
N TRP A 32 -0.01 4.94 4.18
CA TRP A 32 -0.52 6.07 3.40
C TRP A 32 0.63 6.92 2.87
N GLU A 33 0.53 7.30 1.61
CA GLU A 33 1.41 8.20 0.89
C GLU A 33 0.56 9.00 -0.11
N GLU A 34 1.09 10.13 -0.58
CA GLU A 34 0.38 10.92 -1.59
C GLU A 34 0.27 10.10 -2.89
N PRO A 35 -0.95 9.79 -3.38
CA PRO A 35 -1.11 9.04 -4.62
C PRO A 35 -0.62 9.84 -5.83
N TYR A 36 -0.17 9.14 -6.86
CA TYR A 36 0.05 9.76 -8.17
C TYR A 36 -1.25 10.34 -8.73
N ASP A 37 -1.11 11.41 -9.51
CA ASP A 37 -2.20 11.89 -10.36
C ASP A 37 -2.58 10.84 -11.43
N ALA A 38 -3.72 11.05 -12.07
CA ALA A 38 -4.25 10.10 -13.05
C ALA A 38 -3.35 9.95 -14.29
N ASP A 39 -2.69 11.03 -14.73
CA ASP A 39 -1.85 11.03 -15.92
C ASP A 39 -0.55 10.23 -15.70
N THR A 40 -0.07 10.19 -14.46
CA THR A 40 1.09 9.39 -14.05
C THR A 40 0.70 7.96 -13.69
N ALA A 41 -0.39 7.77 -12.94
CA ALA A 41 -0.80 6.45 -12.45
C ALA A 41 -1.27 5.50 -13.56
N PHE A 42 -1.97 6.04 -14.57
CA PHE A 42 -2.51 5.23 -15.67
C PHE A 42 -1.43 4.47 -16.47
N PRO A 43 -0.35 5.11 -16.95
CA PRO A 43 0.73 4.40 -17.66
C PRO A 43 1.56 3.49 -16.73
N VAL A 44 1.71 3.85 -15.45
CA VAL A 44 2.47 3.06 -14.46
C VAL A 44 1.70 1.80 -14.05
N GLY A 45 0.36 1.85 -14.04
CA GLY A 45 -0.50 0.74 -13.61
C GLY A 45 -0.74 0.67 -12.11
N THR A 46 -0.31 1.67 -11.34
CA THR A 46 -0.63 1.85 -9.92
C THR A 46 -0.73 3.34 -9.58
N ILE A 47 -1.68 3.71 -8.72
CA ILE A 47 -1.76 5.06 -8.12
C ILE A 47 -0.83 5.22 -6.91
N PHE A 48 -0.35 4.10 -6.35
CA PHE A 48 0.46 4.08 -5.14
C PHE A 48 1.96 4.03 -5.53
N PRO A 49 2.74 5.08 -5.25
CA PRO A 49 4.19 5.11 -5.51
C PRO A 49 4.95 3.92 -4.92
N ALA A 50 4.59 3.47 -3.73
CA ALA A 50 5.22 2.33 -3.05
C ALA A 50 4.96 0.99 -3.73
N LEU A 51 4.12 0.93 -4.78
CA LEU A 51 3.88 -0.26 -5.61
C LEU A 51 4.48 -0.13 -7.01
N ASP A 52 5.05 1.03 -7.37
CA ASP A 52 5.69 1.29 -8.65
C ASP A 52 7.11 0.70 -8.67
N TYR A 53 7.18 -0.63 -8.78
CA TYR A 53 8.44 -1.35 -8.90
C TYR A 53 8.71 -1.75 -10.35
N PRO A 54 9.98 -1.67 -10.82
CA PRO A 54 10.32 -2.18 -12.14
C PRO A 54 9.97 -3.66 -12.21
N TYR A 55 9.26 -4.08 -13.26
CA TYR A 55 9.01 -5.48 -13.51
C TYR A 55 10.36 -6.19 -13.77
N ARG A 56 10.80 -7.00 -12.81
CA ARG A 56 12.10 -7.69 -12.88
C ARG A 56 12.06 -9.05 -13.60
N GLY A 57 10.90 -9.48 -14.10
CA GLY A 57 10.75 -10.76 -14.80
C GLY A 57 10.93 -11.97 -13.88
N GLY A 58 9.92 -12.84 -13.82
CA GLY A 58 10.03 -14.13 -13.15
C GLY A 58 10.57 -15.20 -14.11
N GLY A 59 11.86 -15.52 -14.00
CA GLY A 59 12.51 -16.66 -14.66
C GLY A 59 12.68 -16.54 -16.18
N SER A 60 13.77 -17.11 -16.71
CA SER A 60 13.82 -17.39 -18.15
C SER A 60 12.65 -18.30 -18.50
N CYS A 61 11.83 -17.91 -19.47
CA CYS A 61 11.10 -18.89 -20.24
C CYS A 61 12.14 -19.87 -20.80
N ALA A 62 11.99 -21.15 -20.50
CA ALA A 62 12.70 -22.22 -21.20
C ALA A 62 12.27 -22.26 -22.67
#